data_AF-W4FLP4-F1
#
_entry.id   AF-W4FLP4-F1
#
_cell.length_a   1.000
_cell.length_b   1.000
_cell.length_c   1.000
_cell.angle_alpha   90.00
_cell.angle_beta   90.00
_cell.angle_gamma   90.00
#
_symmetry.space_group_name_H-M   'P 1'
#
loop_
_entity.id
_entity.type
_entity.pdbx_description
1 polymer ?
#
loop_
_entity_poly.entity_id
_entity_poly.type
_entity_poly.pdbx_seq_one_letter_code
_entity_poly.pdbx_strand_id
1 'polypeptide(L)'
;MASHGNNEAADLEKRVSYIHSNTAQDDDGYVEAKSPKDLEDGALMKGYGAIGIIYNIIPALNYPIFNIYLNLEGYQLSSYKVLTVIGWSFKVIFGLLSDCVPIYGYRRKSWILIGWTVTMICLSVMAFSPFGEPFCNREKTKYCGTPLEKVPKPKLQYFNFSAPDNGTLFILLSMFIAFGYVLAASASDAMVVEYAQREPVAIRIQTAIYTVRSVAGSLAYLVSAFGLNGPNYGGSFSFALSPNAPYGIALGPTVLVIVGKWGLHWNWRWTIAAGTLGMVVVDGFVVFLTIWNVVRNQWFFNGVPYGLRFIVSTYVAVEIADKGNEGSTYSLISTVSNLSGPFASIFYKYVNSYFKVSQNDVKTDTLEVRWDVTYVYFISYGFKIASLFWLFLLPPQKAEVKALKARGGKRKVAGFILVSVFFFCVSFTVSSNIMSIFPSTKCYRVAGGNGVLYPNTGKCPQK
;
A
#
# COMPACT_ATOMS: atom_id res chain seq x y z
N MET A 1 -16.50 -8.45 70.04
CA MET A 1 -17.50 -9.20 69.26
C MET A 1 -18.51 -8.20 68.74
N ALA A 2 -18.37 -7.83 67.46
CA ALA A 2 -19.27 -6.92 66.76
C ALA A 2 -19.62 -7.55 65.41
N SER A 3 -20.73 -7.10 64.82
CA SER A 3 -21.21 -7.38 63.46
C SER A 3 -22.27 -8.48 63.32
N HIS A 4 -23.52 -8.13 63.65
CA HIS A 4 -24.71 -8.75 63.06
C HIS A 4 -25.75 -7.73 62.55
N GLY A 5 -25.31 -6.50 62.18
CA GLY A 5 -26.21 -5.41 61.76
C GLY A 5 -26.14 -4.97 60.29
N ASN A 6 -25.28 -5.55 59.44
CA ASN A 6 -24.99 -4.99 58.10
C ASN A 6 -25.58 -5.76 56.90
N ASN A 7 -26.25 -6.90 57.10
CA ASN A 7 -26.72 -7.71 55.97
C ASN A 7 -28.12 -7.34 55.45
N GLU A 8 -29.01 -6.80 56.29
CA GLU A 8 -30.35 -6.37 55.82
C GLU A 8 -30.31 -5.05 55.06
N ALA A 9 -29.46 -4.10 55.46
CA ALA A 9 -29.28 -2.84 54.73
C ALA A 9 -28.71 -3.07 53.32
N ALA A 10 -27.77 -4.01 53.17
CA ALA A 10 -27.20 -4.39 51.89
C ALA A 10 -28.18 -5.16 50.98
N ASP A 11 -29.12 -5.94 51.55
CA ASP A 11 -30.16 -6.64 50.78
C ASP A 11 -31.29 -5.67 50.37
N LEU A 12 -31.62 -4.69 51.22
CA LEU A 12 -32.54 -3.60 50.88
C LEU A 12 -31.96 -2.69 49.79
N GLU A 13 -30.67 -2.33 49.82
CA GLU A 13 -30.02 -1.61 48.71
C GLU A 13 -30.03 -2.41 47.40
N LYS A 14 -29.79 -3.74 47.48
CA LYS A 14 -29.85 -4.62 46.30
C LYS A 14 -31.27 -4.77 45.75
N ARG A 15 -32.29 -4.79 46.60
CA ARG A 15 -33.70 -4.88 46.16
C ARG A 15 -34.24 -3.53 45.65
N VAL A 16 -33.82 -2.40 46.23
CA VAL A 16 -34.15 -1.06 45.72
C VAL A 16 -33.48 -0.80 44.37
N SER A 17 -32.23 -1.24 44.17
CA SER A 17 -31.56 -1.16 42.86
C SER A 17 -32.21 -2.06 41.80
N TYR A 18 -32.73 -3.23 42.16
CA TYR A 18 -33.47 -4.12 41.24
C TYR A 18 -34.87 -3.60 40.89
N ILE A 19 -35.53 -2.89 41.83
CA ILE A 19 -36.83 -2.25 41.56
C ILE A 19 -36.63 -1.00 40.70
N HIS A 20 -35.55 -0.23 40.90
CA HIS A 20 -35.19 0.86 39.98
C HIS A 20 -34.81 0.36 38.57
N SER A 21 -34.27 -0.86 38.43
CA SER A 21 -33.96 -1.41 37.10
C SER A 21 -35.17 -2.01 36.38
N ASN A 22 -36.18 -2.53 37.10
CA ASN A 22 -37.29 -3.28 36.49
C ASN A 22 -38.62 -2.51 36.41
N THR A 23 -38.73 -1.32 37.01
CA THR A 23 -39.96 -0.49 36.94
C THR A 23 -39.85 0.67 35.94
N ALA A 24 -38.74 0.80 35.21
CA ALA A 24 -38.68 1.65 34.03
C ALA A 24 -39.28 0.89 32.83
N GLN A 25 -40.61 0.77 32.81
CA GLN A 25 -41.33 0.43 31.60
C GLN A 25 -41.25 1.62 30.62
N ASP A 26 -40.67 1.35 29.46
CA ASP A 26 -41.08 1.81 28.13
C ASP A 26 -41.65 3.23 28.03
N ASP A 27 -40.80 4.22 28.28
CA ASP A 27 -40.73 5.42 27.45
C ASP A 27 -39.36 6.07 27.70
N ASP A 28 -38.75 6.59 26.63
CA ASP A 28 -37.45 7.27 26.61
C ASP A 28 -36.18 6.41 26.67
N GLY A 29 -35.72 6.00 25.48
CA GLY A 29 -34.36 6.33 25.07
C GLY A 29 -33.20 5.66 25.81
N TYR A 30 -33.31 4.38 26.20
CA TYR A 30 -32.12 3.59 26.54
C TYR A 30 -31.33 3.26 25.27
N VAL A 31 -30.61 4.28 24.81
CA VAL A 31 -29.47 4.14 23.92
C VAL A 31 -28.45 3.32 24.71
N GLU A 32 -28.33 2.02 24.41
CA GLU A 32 -27.12 1.22 24.66
C GLU A 32 -25.96 2.19 24.64
N ALA A 33 -25.28 2.41 25.79
CA ALA A 33 -24.31 3.49 25.93
C ALA A 33 -23.49 3.54 24.66
N LYS A 34 -23.82 4.48 23.77
CA LYS A 34 -23.33 4.45 22.41
C LYS A 34 -21.86 4.70 22.61
N SER A 35 -21.05 3.64 22.55
CA SER A 35 -19.59 3.74 22.50
C SER A 35 -19.34 4.81 21.45
N PRO A 36 -18.72 5.93 21.81
CA PRO A 36 -19.04 7.24 21.23
C PRO A 36 -18.80 7.22 19.72
N LYS A 37 -19.83 6.93 18.91
CA LYS A 37 -19.82 6.81 17.44
C LYS A 37 -18.44 6.47 16.84
N ASP A 38 -18.18 5.17 16.69
CA ASP A 38 -17.35 4.63 15.61
C ASP A 38 -15.85 4.97 15.59
N LEU A 39 -15.18 5.22 16.72
CA LEU A 39 -13.72 4.97 16.84
C LEU A 39 -12.81 5.55 15.72
N GLU A 40 -13.20 6.54 14.93
CA GLU A 40 -12.56 6.78 13.60
C GLU A 40 -12.20 5.47 12.83
N ASP A 41 -13.03 4.42 12.86
CA ASP A 41 -12.85 3.13 12.14
C ASP A 41 -11.45 2.46 12.27
N GLY A 42 -10.87 2.53 13.48
CA GLY A 42 -9.54 1.99 13.76
C GLY A 42 -8.41 2.74 13.06
N ALA A 43 -8.69 3.89 12.45
CA ALA A 43 -7.69 4.74 11.78
C ALA A 43 -6.64 5.25 12.76
N LEU A 44 -7.03 5.51 14.02
CA LEU A 44 -6.10 5.89 15.07
C LEU A 44 -5.10 4.75 15.35
N MET A 45 -5.58 3.51 15.58
CA MET A 45 -4.70 2.35 15.77
C MET A 45 -3.81 2.08 14.55
N LYS A 46 -4.35 2.18 13.33
CA LYS A 46 -3.57 2.08 12.08
C LYS A 46 -2.47 3.15 12.02
N GLY A 47 -2.78 4.37 12.46
CA GLY A 47 -1.85 5.49 12.58
C GLY A 47 -0.66 5.15 13.48
N TYR A 48 -0.92 4.62 14.67
CA TYR A 48 0.14 4.23 15.60
C TYR A 48 0.93 3.00 15.13
N GLY A 49 0.30 2.06 14.43
CA GLY A 49 1.01 0.97 13.74
C GLY A 49 1.99 1.50 12.70
N ALA A 50 1.55 2.44 11.85
CA ALA A 50 2.40 3.09 10.86
C ALA A 50 3.55 3.90 11.51
N ILE A 51 3.27 4.63 12.60
CA ILE A 51 4.30 5.31 13.39
C ILE A 51 5.33 4.30 13.92
N GLY A 52 4.86 3.15 14.44
CA GLY A 52 5.73 2.08 14.93
C GLY A 52 6.69 1.58 13.86
N ILE A 53 6.17 1.33 12.65
CA ILE A 53 6.97 0.88 11.51
C ILE A 53 8.02 1.92 11.13
N ILE A 54 7.62 3.18 10.90
CA ILE A 54 8.52 4.25 10.45
C ILE A 54 9.60 4.55 11.50
N TYR A 55 9.21 4.63 12.77
CA TYR A 55 10.09 4.92 13.90
C TYR A 55 11.19 3.87 14.07
N ASN A 56 10.96 2.62 13.66
CA ASN A 56 11.94 1.54 13.80
C ASN A 56 12.70 1.27 12.50
N ILE A 57 12.03 1.31 11.34
CA ILE A 57 12.67 0.96 10.08
C ILE A 57 13.69 2.01 9.65
N ILE A 58 13.35 3.31 9.72
CA ILE A 58 14.21 4.40 9.22
C ILE A 58 15.54 4.47 10.00
N PRO A 59 15.56 4.47 11.34
CA PRO A 59 16.82 4.44 12.08
C PRO A 59 17.60 3.14 11.88
N ALA A 60 16.93 2.00 11.69
CA ALA A 60 17.58 0.70 11.48
C ALA A 60 18.40 0.65 10.17
N LEU A 61 18.12 1.52 9.19
CA LEU A 61 18.89 1.60 7.93
C LEU A 61 20.30 2.18 8.12
N ASN A 62 20.59 2.80 9.28
CA ASN A 62 21.87 3.44 9.59
C ASN A 62 23.07 2.53 9.26
N TYR A 63 23.02 1.27 9.72
CA TYR A 63 24.11 0.34 9.50
C TYR A 63 24.13 -0.26 8.08
N PRO A 64 23.11 -1.02 7.62
CA PRO A 64 23.22 -1.72 6.35
C PRO A 64 23.32 -0.77 5.15
N ILE A 65 22.56 0.33 5.14
CA ILE A 65 22.51 1.24 3.99
C ILE A 65 23.58 2.33 4.11
N PHE A 66 23.54 3.13 5.17
CA PHE A 66 24.39 4.31 5.22
C PHE A 66 25.85 3.95 5.54
N ASN A 67 26.11 3.00 6.45
CA ASN A 67 27.48 2.60 6.75
C ASN A 67 28.03 1.64 5.70
N ILE A 68 27.34 0.53 5.44
CA ILE A 68 27.94 -0.57 4.68
C ILE A 68 27.76 -0.41 3.17
N TYR A 69 26.58 0.00 2.71
CA TYR A 69 26.29 0.14 1.27
C TYR A 69 26.88 1.43 0.69
N LEU A 70 26.72 2.56 1.39
CA LEU A 70 27.24 3.86 0.95
C LEU A 70 28.64 4.19 1.48
N ASN A 71 29.16 3.44 2.45
CA ASN A 71 30.46 3.69 3.07
C ASN A 71 30.57 5.06 3.77
N LEU A 72 29.48 5.52 4.42
CA LEU A 72 29.52 6.74 5.24
C LEU A 72 30.28 6.53 6.54
N GLU A 73 30.95 7.58 6.97
CA GLU A 73 31.77 7.61 8.17
C GLU A 73 30.96 7.69 9.47
N GLY A 74 31.57 7.30 10.59
CA GLY A 74 30.91 7.25 11.90
C GLY A 74 30.24 8.57 12.32
N TYR A 75 30.84 9.72 12.01
CA TYR A 75 30.27 11.03 12.34
C TYR A 75 29.02 11.35 11.48
N GLN A 76 29.02 10.94 10.20
CA GLN A 76 27.87 11.10 9.30
C GLN A 76 26.71 10.22 9.77
N LEU A 77 27.01 8.99 10.21
CA LEU A 77 26.02 8.07 10.77
C LEU A 77 25.43 8.57 12.08
N SER A 78 26.26 9.14 12.95
CA SER A 78 25.80 9.78 14.19
C SER A 78 24.82 10.93 13.87
N SER A 79 25.19 11.78 12.91
CA SER A 79 24.34 12.87 12.43
C SER A 79 23.02 12.36 11.86
N TYR A 80 23.05 11.29 11.05
CA TYR A 80 21.83 10.65 10.55
C TYR A 80 20.92 10.17 11.68
N LYS A 81 21.44 9.48 12.71
CA LYS A 81 20.61 9.05 13.86
C LYS A 81 19.89 10.22 14.50
N VAL A 82 20.61 11.32 14.75
CA VAL A 82 20.03 12.54 15.34
C VAL A 82 18.93 13.11 14.44
N LEU A 83 19.18 13.25 13.15
CA LEU A 83 18.21 13.79 12.19
C LEU A 83 16.94 12.93 12.08
N THR A 84 17.04 11.60 12.20
CA THR A 84 15.86 10.72 12.16
C THR A 84 14.93 10.83 13.38
N VAL A 85 15.40 11.42 14.48
CA VAL A 85 14.61 11.59 15.71
C VAL A 85 14.36 13.06 16.07
N ILE A 86 14.95 14.01 15.34
CA ILE A 86 14.86 15.45 15.66
C ILE A 86 13.42 15.97 15.71
N GLY A 87 12.50 15.37 14.96
CA GLY A 87 11.08 15.72 14.99
C GLY A 87 10.47 15.66 16.39
N TRP A 88 10.94 14.73 17.26
CA TRP A 88 10.47 14.60 18.63
C TRP A 88 10.77 15.82 19.49
N SER A 89 11.85 16.55 19.20
CA SER A 89 12.19 17.81 19.89
C SER A 89 11.16 18.91 19.65
N PHE A 90 10.41 18.83 18.53
CA PHE A 90 9.39 19.81 18.17
C PHE A 90 7.98 19.42 18.62
N LYS A 91 7.83 18.30 19.34
CA LYS A 91 6.54 17.77 19.78
C LYS A 91 5.70 18.79 20.56
N VAL A 92 6.32 19.61 21.41
CA VAL A 92 5.63 20.67 22.16
C VAL A 92 5.04 21.72 21.21
N ILE A 93 5.81 22.14 20.22
CA ILE A 93 5.38 23.13 19.21
C ILE A 93 4.24 22.55 18.37
N PHE A 94 4.36 21.28 17.94
CA PHE A 94 3.31 20.60 17.18
C PHE A 94 2.02 20.41 17.98
N GLY A 95 2.14 20.09 19.28
CA GLY A 95 1.00 20.04 20.20
C GLY A 95 0.29 21.39 20.28
N LEU A 96 1.03 22.47 20.57
CA LEU A 96 0.50 23.83 20.67
C LEU A 96 -0.19 24.28 19.37
N LEU A 97 0.44 24.06 18.22
CA LEU A 97 -0.16 24.38 16.91
C LEU A 97 -1.46 23.61 16.68
N SER A 98 -1.49 22.32 17.03
CA SER A 98 -2.67 21.47 16.84
C SER A 98 -3.85 21.81 17.73
N ASP A 99 -3.60 22.36 18.92
CA ASP A 99 -4.64 22.76 19.86
C ASP A 99 -5.12 24.20 19.64
N CYS A 100 -4.21 25.11 19.28
CA CYS A 100 -4.50 26.55 19.18
C CYS A 100 -4.88 27.02 17.77
N VAL A 101 -4.43 26.36 16.70
CA VAL A 101 -4.60 26.83 15.32
C VAL A 101 -5.51 25.87 14.55
N PRO A 102 -6.84 26.12 14.52
CA PRO A 102 -7.76 25.34 13.70
C PRO A 102 -7.57 25.69 12.22
N ILE A 103 -7.52 24.67 11.37
CA ILE A 103 -7.42 24.81 9.91
C ILE A 103 -8.72 24.30 9.29
N TYR A 104 -9.41 25.15 8.51
CA TYR A 104 -10.73 24.86 7.91
C TYR A 104 -11.79 24.38 8.92
N GLY A 105 -11.77 24.95 10.13
CA GLY A 105 -12.72 24.60 11.20
C GLY A 105 -12.40 23.30 11.95
N TYR A 106 -11.37 22.55 11.54
CA TYR A 106 -10.88 21.38 12.26
C TYR A 106 -9.65 21.72 13.10
N ARG A 107 -9.69 21.42 14.40
CA ARG A 107 -8.52 21.57 15.29
C ARG A 107 -7.44 20.56 14.96
N ARG A 108 -7.63 19.28 15.27
CA ARG A 108 -6.56 18.27 15.19
C ARG A 108 -6.48 17.48 13.87
N LYS A 109 -7.62 17.23 13.21
CA LYS A 109 -7.68 16.39 12.00
C LYS A 109 -6.81 16.94 10.86
N SER A 110 -6.81 18.26 10.65
CA SER A 110 -6.01 18.91 9.61
C SER A 110 -4.51 18.71 9.82
N TRP A 111 -4.00 18.83 11.05
CA TRP A 111 -2.59 18.62 11.36
C TRP A 111 -2.16 17.15 11.20
N ILE A 112 -3.03 16.20 11.54
CA ILE A 112 -2.77 14.77 11.30
C ILE A 112 -2.64 14.51 9.79
N LEU A 113 -3.50 15.10 8.97
CA LEU A 113 -3.43 14.96 7.51
C LEU A 113 -2.15 15.58 6.94
N ILE A 114 -1.79 16.78 7.37
CA ILE A 114 -0.58 17.48 6.93
C ILE A 114 0.66 16.63 7.25
N GLY A 115 0.78 16.14 8.48
CA GLY A 115 1.91 15.32 8.90
C GLY A 115 2.06 14.05 8.05
N TRP A 116 0.97 13.29 7.87
CA TRP A 116 1.00 12.09 7.03
C TRP A 116 1.24 12.38 5.55
N THR A 117 0.77 13.52 5.03
CA THR A 117 1.00 13.92 3.64
C THR A 117 2.47 14.22 3.40
N VAL A 118 3.12 14.96 4.30
CA VAL A 118 4.57 15.22 4.25
C VAL A 118 5.34 13.90 4.28
N THR A 119 5.01 13.00 5.22
CA THR A 119 5.62 11.67 5.31
C THR A 119 5.42 10.84 4.04
N MET A 120 4.21 10.85 3.47
CA MET A 120 3.87 10.12 2.25
C MET A 120 4.69 10.61 1.05
N ILE A 121 4.81 11.92 0.87
CA ILE A 121 5.58 12.52 -0.23
C ILE A 121 7.05 12.13 -0.10
N CYS A 122 7.67 12.32 1.08
CA CYS A 122 9.07 11.98 1.29
C CYS A 122 9.33 10.48 1.08
N LEU A 123 8.49 9.60 1.64
CA LEU A 123 8.61 8.15 1.45
C LEU A 123 8.42 7.74 -0.01
N SER A 124 7.51 8.40 -0.75
CA SER A 124 7.31 8.14 -2.18
C SER A 124 8.55 8.52 -2.99
N VAL A 125 9.13 9.69 -2.73
CA VAL A 125 10.38 10.11 -3.37
C VAL A 125 11.48 9.09 -3.09
N MET A 126 11.64 8.64 -1.85
CA MET A 126 12.69 7.69 -1.47
C MET A 126 12.43 6.27 -2.01
N ALA A 127 11.18 5.83 -2.11
CA ALA A 127 10.84 4.51 -2.64
C ALA A 127 11.10 4.43 -4.16
N PHE A 128 10.87 5.52 -4.89
CA PHE A 128 10.89 5.53 -6.36
C PHE A 128 12.10 6.23 -6.98
N SER A 129 12.89 6.97 -6.20
CA SER A 129 14.15 7.55 -6.68
C SER A 129 15.26 6.50 -6.72
N PRO A 130 16.09 6.43 -7.77
CA PRO A 130 17.18 5.46 -7.83
C PRO A 130 18.18 5.70 -6.70
N PHE A 131 18.48 4.66 -5.92
CA PHE A 131 19.47 4.75 -4.83
C PHE A 131 20.93 4.83 -5.33
N GLY A 132 21.17 4.30 -6.53
CA GLY A 132 22.52 4.13 -7.09
C GLY A 132 23.15 2.78 -6.74
N GLU A 133 24.36 2.55 -7.26
CA GLU A 133 25.16 1.35 -7.00
C GLU A 133 25.94 1.47 -5.68
N PRO A 134 26.25 0.35 -4.99
CA PRO A 134 26.99 0.37 -3.73
C PRO A 134 28.40 0.92 -3.91
N PHE A 135 28.95 1.49 -2.83
CA PHE A 135 30.34 1.96 -2.80
C PHE A 135 31.34 0.87 -3.18
N CYS A 136 31.10 -0.37 -2.76
CA CYS A 136 31.90 -1.52 -3.16
C CYS A 136 31.00 -2.73 -3.43
N ASN A 137 31.12 -3.33 -4.61
CA ASN A 137 30.35 -4.51 -4.97
C ASN A 137 30.99 -5.79 -4.34
N ARG A 138 30.44 -6.22 -3.21
CA ARG A 138 30.95 -7.36 -2.42
C ARG A 138 30.74 -8.71 -3.10
N GLU A 139 29.89 -8.80 -4.12
CA GLU A 139 29.72 -10.02 -4.92
C GLU A 139 30.86 -10.21 -5.93
N LYS A 140 31.46 -9.10 -6.41
CA LYS A 140 32.50 -9.11 -7.44
C LYS A 140 33.92 -9.00 -6.89
N THR A 141 34.08 -8.50 -5.66
CA THR A 141 35.40 -8.29 -5.04
C THR A 141 35.41 -8.61 -3.54
N LYS A 142 36.53 -9.19 -3.08
CA LYS A 142 36.80 -9.46 -1.66
C LYS A 142 37.51 -8.29 -0.95
N TYR A 143 37.88 -7.24 -1.68
CA TYR A 143 38.67 -6.11 -1.18
C TYR A 143 37.82 -5.00 -0.53
N CYS A 144 36.51 -5.16 -0.38
CA CYS A 144 35.65 -4.11 0.20
C CYS A 144 35.97 -3.78 1.66
N GLY A 145 36.62 -4.69 2.40
CA GLY A 145 37.07 -4.46 3.77
C GLY A 145 38.52 -4.00 3.90
N THR A 146 39.26 -3.86 2.79
CA THR A 146 40.66 -3.42 2.81
C THR A 146 40.76 -1.91 2.64
N PRO A 147 41.68 -1.22 3.34
CA PRO A 147 41.93 0.21 3.10
C PRO A 147 42.22 0.48 1.63
N LEU A 148 41.63 1.55 1.08
CA LEU A 148 41.67 1.88 -0.35
C LEU A 148 43.09 1.92 -0.93
N GLU A 149 44.06 2.41 -0.17
CA GLU A 149 45.47 2.48 -0.54
C GLU A 149 46.09 1.10 -0.85
N LYS A 150 45.55 0.03 -0.25
CA LYS A 150 46.03 -1.35 -0.39
C LYS A 150 45.26 -2.13 -1.45
N VAL A 151 44.24 -1.54 -2.08
CA VAL A 151 43.44 -2.21 -3.10
C VAL A 151 44.21 -2.22 -4.44
N PRO A 152 44.37 -3.39 -5.08
CA PRO A 152 44.99 -3.45 -6.41
C PRO A 152 44.23 -2.59 -7.43
N LYS A 153 44.94 -1.78 -8.22
CA LYS A 153 44.35 -0.87 -9.23
C LYS A 153 43.28 -1.52 -10.14
N PRO A 154 43.44 -2.75 -10.65
CA PRO A 154 42.41 -3.38 -11.50
C PRO A 154 41.10 -3.69 -10.77
N LYS A 155 41.12 -3.79 -9.43
CA LYS A 155 39.93 -4.06 -8.61
C LYS A 155 39.18 -2.80 -8.21
N LEU A 156 39.77 -1.61 -8.41
CA LEU A 156 39.11 -0.32 -8.18
C LEU A 156 37.88 -0.12 -9.08
N GLN A 157 37.78 -0.82 -10.21
CA GLN A 157 36.59 -0.79 -11.07
C GLN A 157 35.30 -1.26 -10.39
N TYR A 158 35.41 -1.98 -9.27
CA TYR A 158 34.27 -2.44 -8.48
C TYR A 158 33.90 -1.49 -7.33
N PHE A 159 34.60 -0.35 -7.24
CA PHE A 159 34.35 0.70 -6.26
C PHE A 159 33.70 1.91 -6.95
N ASN A 160 32.61 2.39 -6.37
CA ASN A 160 31.90 3.60 -6.80
C ASN A 160 32.13 4.72 -5.78
N PHE A 161 33.06 5.62 -6.08
CA PHE A 161 33.42 6.71 -5.17
C PHE A 161 32.34 7.79 -5.03
N SER A 162 31.37 7.85 -5.94
CA SER A 162 30.23 8.78 -5.87
C SER A 162 29.05 8.20 -5.10
N ALA A 163 29.14 6.97 -4.58
CA ALA A 163 28.06 6.38 -3.80
C ALA A 163 27.66 7.22 -2.57
N PRO A 164 28.61 7.72 -1.73
CA PRO A 164 28.27 8.55 -0.57
C PRO A 164 27.37 9.75 -0.88
N ASP A 165 27.58 10.40 -2.04
CA ASP A 165 26.84 11.60 -2.45
C ASP A 165 25.34 11.31 -2.63
N ASN A 166 24.99 10.11 -3.10
CA ASN A 166 23.61 9.67 -3.26
C ASN A 166 22.86 9.60 -1.92
N GLY A 167 23.57 9.42 -0.79
CA GLY A 167 22.98 9.33 0.54
C GLY A 167 22.34 10.62 1.05
N THR A 168 22.81 11.78 0.57
CA THR A 168 22.42 13.10 1.10
C THR A 168 20.92 13.36 0.98
N LEU A 169 20.33 13.08 -0.19
CA LEU A 169 18.90 13.21 -0.42
C LEU A 169 18.09 12.36 0.56
N PHE A 170 18.51 11.10 0.77
CA PHE A 170 17.82 10.17 1.65
C PHE A 170 17.94 10.56 3.12
N ILE A 171 19.09 11.10 3.55
CA ILE A 171 19.28 11.62 4.91
C ILE A 171 18.34 12.80 5.17
N LEU A 172 18.29 13.77 4.25
CA LEU A 172 17.42 14.95 4.38
C LEU A 172 15.94 14.58 4.35
N LEU A 173 15.53 13.68 3.45
CA LEU A 173 14.14 13.22 3.40
C LEU A 173 13.76 12.41 4.64
N SER A 174 14.66 11.63 5.23
CA SER A 174 14.43 10.95 6.53
C SER A 174 14.20 11.94 7.67
N MET A 175 14.85 13.10 7.65
CA MET A 175 14.57 14.19 8.60
C MET A 175 13.16 14.75 8.42
N PHE A 176 12.74 15.02 7.18
CA PHE A 176 11.38 15.51 6.90
C PHE A 176 10.30 14.46 7.21
N ILE A 177 10.60 13.16 7.02
CA ILE A 177 9.75 12.07 7.50
C ILE A 177 9.57 12.17 9.01
N ALA A 178 10.65 12.40 9.76
CA ALA A 178 10.60 12.59 11.21
C ALA A 178 9.69 13.75 11.63
N PHE A 179 9.79 14.89 10.95
CA PHE A 179 8.86 16.00 11.20
C PHE A 179 7.40 15.64 10.87
N GLY A 180 7.16 15.02 9.72
CA GLY A 180 5.81 14.66 9.27
C GLY A 180 5.11 13.67 10.20
N TYR A 181 5.73 12.53 10.52
CA TYR A 181 5.06 11.52 11.34
C TYR A 181 4.95 11.98 12.80
N VAL A 182 5.91 12.77 13.32
CA VAL A 182 5.82 13.30 14.69
C VAL A 182 4.75 14.38 14.80
N LEU A 183 4.56 15.22 13.78
CA LEU A 183 3.44 16.15 13.73
C LEU A 183 2.10 15.40 13.81
N ALA A 184 1.94 14.35 12.99
CA ALA A 184 0.75 13.51 13.03
C ALA A 184 0.58 12.77 14.37
N ALA A 185 1.68 12.28 14.94
CA ALA A 185 1.70 11.61 16.24
C ALA A 185 1.29 12.56 17.37
N SER A 186 1.77 13.80 17.36
CA SER A 186 1.49 14.80 18.41
C SER A 186 0.01 15.15 18.46
N ALA A 187 -0.59 15.42 17.29
CA ALA A 187 -2.03 15.67 17.19
C ALA A 187 -2.88 14.42 17.53
N SER A 188 -2.38 13.22 17.23
CA SER A 188 -3.03 11.96 17.59
C SER A 188 -2.95 11.68 19.10
N ASP A 189 -1.81 11.96 19.74
CA ASP A 189 -1.61 11.81 21.19
C ASP A 189 -2.59 12.71 21.96
N ALA A 190 -2.79 13.95 21.51
CA ALA A 190 -3.77 14.85 22.10
C ALA A 190 -5.20 14.30 22.04
N MET A 191 -5.58 13.65 20.92
CA MET A 191 -6.87 12.95 20.81
C MET A 191 -6.95 11.74 21.75
N VAL A 192 -5.88 10.96 21.86
CA VAL A 192 -5.82 9.80 22.78
C VAL A 192 -5.98 10.24 24.23
N VAL A 193 -5.39 11.36 24.63
CA VAL A 193 -5.57 11.92 25.98
C VAL A 193 -7.02 12.28 26.23
N GLU A 194 -7.66 12.98 25.30
CA GLU A 194 -9.09 13.36 25.42
C GLU A 194 -10.00 12.12 25.51
N TYR A 195 -9.70 11.06 24.77
CA TYR A 195 -10.46 9.81 24.83
C TYR A 195 -10.22 9.05 26.13
N ALA A 196 -8.95 8.92 26.55
CA ALA A 196 -8.59 8.20 27.78
C ALA A 196 -9.16 8.86 29.05
N GLN A 197 -9.46 10.16 29.01
CA GLN A 197 -10.15 10.87 30.10
C GLN A 197 -11.64 10.51 30.22
N ARG A 198 -12.27 10.02 29.14
CA ARG A 198 -13.70 9.68 29.09
C ARG A 198 -13.98 8.19 29.30
N GLU A 199 -12.94 7.37 29.36
CA GLU A 199 -13.05 5.91 29.50
C GLU A 199 -13.05 5.46 30.98
N PRO A 200 -13.77 4.37 31.32
CA PRO A 200 -13.72 3.77 32.64
C PRO A 200 -12.32 3.20 32.94
N VAL A 201 -11.85 3.30 34.18
CA VAL A 201 -10.48 2.95 34.59
C VAL A 201 -10.03 1.53 34.18
N ALA A 202 -10.98 0.60 34.07
CA ALA A 202 -10.73 -0.80 33.70
C ALA A 202 -10.31 -1.01 32.22
N ILE A 203 -10.62 -0.07 31.32
CA ILE A 203 -10.30 -0.17 29.88
C ILE A 203 -9.58 1.12 29.49
N ARG A 204 -8.30 1.02 29.10
CA ARG A 204 -7.53 2.16 28.62
C ARG A 204 -7.06 1.97 27.19
N ILE A 205 -7.58 2.80 26.28
CA ILE A 205 -7.19 2.83 24.87
C ILE A 205 -5.69 3.08 24.65
N GLN A 206 -5.05 3.84 25.56
CA GLN A 206 -3.61 4.11 25.54
C GLN A 206 -2.79 2.82 25.48
N THR A 207 -3.09 1.84 26.34
CA THR A 207 -2.35 0.58 26.41
C THR A 207 -2.44 -0.19 25.08
N ALA A 208 -3.63 -0.28 24.50
CA ALA A 208 -3.84 -0.97 23.22
C ALA A 208 -3.05 -0.30 22.08
N ILE A 209 -3.11 1.02 21.99
CA ILE A 209 -2.44 1.81 20.95
C ILE A 209 -0.91 1.67 21.03
N TYR A 210 -0.32 1.81 22.22
CA TYR A 210 1.14 1.67 22.38
C TYR A 210 1.61 0.22 22.19
N THR A 211 0.76 -0.76 22.48
CA THR A 211 1.02 -2.17 22.16
C THR A 211 1.08 -2.36 20.64
N VAL A 212 0.10 -1.86 19.89
CA VAL A 212 0.09 -1.92 18.41
C VAL A 212 1.32 -1.25 17.83
N ARG A 213 1.69 -0.05 18.32
CA ARG A 213 2.92 0.65 17.90
C ARG A 213 4.16 -0.21 18.12
N SER A 214 4.29 -0.82 19.30
CA SER A 214 5.46 -1.60 19.69
C SER A 214 5.58 -2.87 18.85
N VAL A 215 4.48 -3.62 18.69
CA VAL A 215 4.44 -4.84 17.88
C VAL A 215 4.76 -4.54 16.41
N ALA A 216 4.13 -3.51 15.84
CA ALA A 216 4.38 -3.11 14.45
C ALA A 216 5.84 -2.66 14.24
N GLY A 217 6.42 -1.97 15.23
CA GLY A 217 7.82 -1.58 15.23
C GLY A 217 8.78 -2.76 15.26
N SER A 218 8.53 -3.73 16.14
CA SER A 218 9.34 -4.96 16.22
C SER A 218 9.32 -5.75 14.90
N LEU A 219 8.15 -5.89 14.28
CA LEU A 219 8.01 -6.55 12.98
C LEU A 219 8.74 -5.79 11.87
N ALA A 220 8.69 -4.45 11.88
CA ALA A 220 9.39 -3.64 10.90
C ALA A 220 10.93 -3.78 11.00
N TYR A 221 11.45 -3.95 12.22
CA TYR A 221 12.89 -4.14 12.42
C TYR A 221 13.42 -5.42 11.75
N LEU A 222 12.57 -6.45 11.63
CA LEU A 222 12.91 -7.70 10.93
C LEU A 222 13.20 -7.49 9.44
N VAL A 223 12.62 -6.46 8.82
CA VAL A 223 12.89 -6.10 7.42
C VAL A 223 14.36 -5.72 7.25
N SER A 224 14.92 -4.91 8.16
CA SER A 224 16.34 -4.57 8.13
C SER A 224 17.22 -5.77 8.46
N ALA A 225 16.81 -6.58 9.43
CA ALA A 225 17.61 -7.73 9.90
C ALA A 225 17.72 -8.86 8.86
N PHE A 226 16.64 -9.20 8.16
CA PHE A 226 16.62 -10.29 7.18
C PHE A 226 16.65 -9.80 5.74
N GLY A 227 15.95 -8.69 5.45
CA GLY A 227 15.84 -8.16 4.10
C GLY A 227 17.10 -7.42 3.63
N LEU A 228 17.90 -6.84 4.52
CA LEU A 228 19.14 -6.14 4.18
C LEU A 228 20.38 -6.90 4.71
N ASN A 229 20.40 -8.22 4.53
CA ASN A 229 21.47 -9.11 5.00
C ASN A 229 22.20 -9.83 3.85
N GLY A 230 22.11 -9.30 2.63
CA GLY A 230 22.86 -9.82 1.49
C GLY A 230 24.33 -9.39 1.48
N PRO A 231 25.13 -9.88 0.51
CA PRO A 231 26.57 -9.65 0.48
C PRO A 231 26.90 -8.16 0.41
N ASN A 232 26.18 -7.38 -0.40
CA ASN A 232 26.39 -5.94 -0.54
C ASN A 232 26.07 -5.13 0.72
N TYR A 233 25.30 -5.67 1.66
CA TYR A 233 25.04 -5.07 2.98
C TYR A 233 25.94 -5.63 4.09
N GLY A 234 26.97 -6.41 3.73
CA GLY A 234 27.90 -7.02 4.69
C GLY A 234 27.33 -8.24 5.42
N GLY A 235 26.23 -8.80 4.90
CA GLY A 235 25.58 -9.98 5.44
C GLY A 235 25.95 -11.27 4.73
N SER A 236 25.39 -12.38 5.20
CA SER A 236 25.71 -13.74 4.72
C SER A 236 24.62 -14.36 3.83
N PHE A 237 23.47 -13.70 3.68
CA PHE A 237 22.35 -14.28 2.95
C PHE A 237 22.59 -14.23 1.44
N SER A 238 22.07 -15.22 0.72
CA SER A 238 22.11 -15.27 -0.75
C SER A 238 21.11 -14.31 -1.40
N PHE A 239 20.17 -13.76 -0.63
CA PHE A 239 19.19 -12.79 -1.11
C PHE A 239 19.32 -11.46 -0.36
N ALA A 240 18.91 -10.39 -1.01
CA ALA A 240 18.84 -9.07 -0.43
C ALA A 240 17.71 -8.28 -1.08
N LEU A 241 17.01 -7.48 -0.29
CA LEU A 241 16.09 -6.48 -0.79
C LEU A 241 16.87 -5.30 -1.38
N SER A 242 16.22 -4.58 -2.30
CA SER A 242 16.74 -3.31 -2.81
C SER A 242 16.87 -2.28 -1.69
N PRO A 243 17.84 -1.34 -1.74
CA PRO A 243 17.98 -0.27 -0.76
C PRO A 243 16.71 0.59 -0.60
N ASN A 244 15.86 0.62 -1.64
CA ASN A 244 14.60 1.36 -1.63
C ASN A 244 13.43 0.62 -0.96
N ALA A 245 13.53 -0.71 -0.84
CA ALA A 245 12.42 -1.54 -0.35
C ALA A 245 11.92 -1.14 1.05
N PRO A 246 12.78 -0.79 2.04
CA PRO A 246 12.33 -0.33 3.34
C PRO A 246 11.44 0.92 3.27
N TYR A 247 11.76 1.88 2.41
CA TYR A 247 10.95 3.08 2.22
C TYR A 247 9.60 2.76 1.59
N GLY A 248 9.56 1.84 0.62
CA GLY A 248 8.31 1.32 0.05
C GLY A 248 7.44 0.57 1.08
N ILE A 249 8.05 -0.22 1.95
CA ILE A 249 7.35 -0.93 3.04
C ILE A 249 6.76 0.08 4.04
N ALA A 250 7.46 1.17 4.34
CA ALA A 250 6.96 2.24 5.21
C ALA A 250 5.88 3.11 4.54
N LEU A 251 5.92 3.25 3.21
CA LEU A 251 4.94 4.01 2.44
C LEU A 251 3.54 3.36 2.50
N GLY A 252 3.46 2.04 2.41
CA GLY A 252 2.19 1.30 2.43
C GLY A 252 1.28 1.64 3.62
N PRO A 253 1.73 1.45 4.87
CA PRO A 253 0.98 1.84 6.07
C PRO A 253 0.60 3.32 6.09
N THR A 254 1.48 4.21 5.64
CA THR A 254 1.20 5.66 5.56
C THR A 254 0.02 5.96 4.65
N VAL A 255 0.00 5.36 3.46
CA VAL A 255 -1.12 5.48 2.51
C VAL A 255 -2.41 4.91 3.12
N LEU A 256 -2.32 3.76 3.80
CA LEU A 256 -3.47 3.15 4.47
C LEU A 256 -4.06 4.02 5.58
N VAL A 257 -3.24 4.80 6.29
CA VAL A 257 -3.74 5.75 7.31
C VAL A 257 -4.49 6.90 6.65
N ILE A 258 -3.95 7.48 5.58
CA ILE A 258 -4.61 8.57 4.86
C ILE A 258 -5.93 8.08 4.25
N VAL A 259 -5.90 6.96 3.54
CA VAL A 259 -7.10 6.38 2.91
C VAL A 259 -8.10 5.90 3.95
N GLY A 260 -7.63 5.28 5.04
CA GLY A 260 -8.49 4.81 6.11
C GLY A 260 -9.19 5.93 6.88
N LYS A 261 -8.56 7.11 7.03
CA LYS A 261 -9.13 8.21 7.81
C LYS A 261 -9.95 9.19 6.97
N TRP A 262 -9.54 9.46 5.73
CA TRP A 262 -10.24 10.42 4.85
C TRP A 262 -10.90 9.77 3.64
N GLY A 263 -10.37 8.66 3.14
CA GLY A 263 -10.89 7.94 1.97
C GLY A 263 -12.28 7.34 2.18
N LEU A 264 -12.68 7.05 3.43
CA LEU A 264 -14.01 6.55 3.77
C LEU A 264 -15.14 7.49 3.34
N HIS A 265 -14.88 8.79 3.28
CA HIS A 265 -15.88 9.79 2.89
C HIS A 265 -15.83 10.16 1.42
N TRP A 266 -14.85 9.65 0.66
CA TRP A 266 -14.71 9.98 -0.74
C TRP A 266 -15.77 9.29 -1.59
N ASN A 267 -16.23 10.00 -2.62
CA ASN A 267 -17.10 9.42 -3.62
C ASN A 267 -16.31 8.36 -4.40
N TRP A 268 -16.77 7.10 -4.34
CA TRP A 268 -16.07 5.96 -4.93
C TRP A 268 -15.87 6.09 -6.44
N ARG A 269 -16.82 6.72 -7.16
CA ARG A 269 -16.69 6.97 -8.60
C ARG A 269 -15.49 7.86 -8.89
N TRP A 270 -15.41 8.98 -8.19
CA TRP A 270 -14.31 9.94 -8.35
C TRP A 270 -12.98 9.37 -7.88
N THR A 271 -12.97 8.59 -6.80
CA THR A 271 -11.76 7.90 -6.32
C THR A 271 -11.21 6.92 -7.35
N ILE A 272 -12.07 6.10 -7.96
CA ILE A 272 -11.63 5.13 -9.00
C ILE A 272 -11.20 5.87 -10.28
N ALA A 273 -11.92 6.92 -10.67
CA ALA A 273 -11.58 7.73 -11.84
C ALA A 273 -10.23 8.43 -11.66
N ALA A 274 -10.05 9.19 -10.58
CA ALA A 274 -8.81 9.88 -10.27
C ALA A 274 -7.65 8.90 -10.09
N GLY A 275 -7.87 7.78 -9.40
CA GLY A 275 -6.84 6.76 -9.23
C GLY A 275 -6.42 6.08 -10.53
N THR A 276 -7.36 5.80 -11.43
CA THR A 276 -7.07 5.23 -12.75
C THR A 276 -6.35 6.23 -13.65
N LEU A 277 -6.81 7.48 -13.70
CA LEU A 277 -6.17 8.52 -14.51
C LEU A 277 -4.77 8.83 -13.97
N GLY A 278 -4.60 8.98 -12.65
CA GLY A 278 -3.31 9.18 -12.02
C GLY A 278 -2.34 8.04 -12.31
N MET A 279 -2.80 6.79 -12.23
CA MET A 279 -1.98 5.62 -12.59
C MET A 279 -1.58 5.63 -14.07
N VAL A 280 -2.48 5.96 -14.99
CA VAL A 280 -2.17 6.06 -16.42
C VAL A 280 -1.15 7.17 -16.69
N VAL A 281 -1.26 8.31 -16.02
CA VAL A 281 -0.31 9.43 -16.15
C VAL A 281 1.07 9.04 -15.64
N VAL A 282 1.16 8.47 -14.43
CA VAL A 282 2.45 8.09 -13.82
C VAL A 282 3.10 6.93 -14.59
N ASP A 283 2.34 5.87 -14.86
CA ASP A 283 2.81 4.70 -15.62
C ASP A 283 3.21 5.11 -17.04
N GLY A 284 2.37 5.91 -17.71
CA GLY A 284 2.66 6.43 -19.05
C GLY A 284 3.93 7.27 -19.07
N PHE A 285 4.11 8.18 -18.12
CA PHE A 285 5.34 8.99 -18.02
C PHE A 285 6.60 8.11 -17.94
N VAL A 286 6.61 7.11 -17.05
CA VAL A 286 7.74 6.20 -16.88
C VAL A 286 7.97 5.33 -18.11
N VAL A 287 6.90 4.72 -18.63
CA VAL A 287 6.96 3.78 -19.76
C VAL A 287 7.40 4.51 -21.04
N PHE A 288 6.84 5.68 -21.36
CA PHE A 288 7.21 6.38 -22.59
C PHE A 288 8.64 6.93 -22.55
N LEU A 289 9.13 7.40 -21.39
CA LEU A 289 10.56 7.73 -21.22
C LEU A 289 11.47 6.51 -21.42
N THR A 290 10.99 5.32 -21.06
CA THR A 290 11.71 4.06 -21.24
C THR A 290 11.72 3.63 -22.71
N ILE A 291 10.56 3.64 -23.39
CA ILE A 291 10.43 3.26 -24.81
C ILE A 291 11.36 4.13 -25.68
N TRP A 292 11.34 5.44 -25.47
CA TRP A 292 12.08 6.42 -26.28
C TRP A 292 13.54 6.65 -25.84
N ASN A 293 14.07 5.80 -24.97
CA ASN A 293 15.47 5.83 -24.54
C ASN A 293 15.90 7.12 -23.82
N VAL A 294 14.99 7.79 -23.10
CA VAL A 294 15.34 8.95 -22.27
C VAL A 294 15.88 8.48 -20.92
N VAL A 295 15.17 7.55 -20.26
CA VAL A 295 15.59 6.92 -18.99
C VAL A 295 15.26 5.43 -19.06
N ARG A 296 16.28 4.58 -19.22
CA ARG A 296 16.14 3.10 -19.25
C ARG A 296 16.85 2.47 -18.06
N ASN A 297 16.27 2.66 -16.89
CA ASN A 297 16.76 2.06 -15.66
C ASN A 297 15.70 1.07 -15.13
N GLN A 298 16.11 -0.17 -14.85
CA GLN A 298 15.23 -1.21 -14.29
C GLN A 298 14.50 -0.73 -13.02
N TRP A 299 15.18 0.07 -12.20
CA TRP A 299 14.62 0.64 -10.98
C TRP A 299 13.61 1.76 -11.26
N PHE A 300 13.83 2.53 -12.32
CA PHE A 300 12.89 3.56 -12.77
C PHE A 300 11.61 2.92 -13.32
N PHE A 301 11.73 1.85 -14.12
CA PHE A 301 10.58 1.13 -14.68
C PHE A 301 9.77 0.36 -13.63
N ASN A 302 10.44 -0.28 -12.66
CA ASN A 302 9.76 -1.07 -11.61
C ASN A 302 9.22 -0.22 -10.45
N GLY A 303 9.51 1.08 -10.42
CA GLY A 303 9.06 2.01 -9.38
C GLY A 303 7.61 2.47 -9.50
N VAL A 304 6.77 1.92 -10.39
CA VAL A 304 5.38 2.37 -10.52
C VAL A 304 4.49 1.64 -9.50
N PRO A 305 3.78 2.34 -8.60
CA PRO A 305 2.93 1.70 -7.60
C PRO A 305 1.65 1.09 -8.20
N TYR A 306 1.49 -0.22 -8.06
CA TYR A 306 0.27 -0.97 -8.39
C TYR A 306 -0.55 -1.26 -7.13
N GLY A 307 -1.22 -0.25 -6.55
CA GLY A 307 -1.92 -0.43 -5.26
C GLY A 307 -3.33 0.17 -5.12
N LEU A 308 -3.70 1.15 -5.96
CA LEU A 308 -4.87 1.98 -5.65
C LEU A 308 -6.23 1.29 -5.92
N ARG A 309 -6.28 0.28 -6.81
CA ARG A 309 -7.55 -0.31 -7.28
C ARG A 309 -8.17 -1.34 -6.34
N PHE A 310 -7.39 -1.99 -5.48
CA PHE A 310 -7.87 -3.08 -4.62
C PHE A 310 -8.72 -2.59 -3.43
N ILE A 311 -8.54 -1.33 -3.02
CA ILE A 311 -9.13 -0.79 -1.78
C ILE A 311 -10.62 -0.45 -1.96
N VAL A 312 -11.03 0.06 -3.13
CA VAL A 312 -12.41 0.53 -3.31
C VAL A 312 -13.40 -0.64 -3.51
N SER A 313 -12.98 -1.72 -4.17
CA SER A 313 -13.84 -2.89 -4.41
C SER A 313 -14.21 -3.63 -3.11
N THR A 314 -13.34 -3.59 -2.10
CA THR A 314 -13.56 -4.24 -0.81
C THR A 314 -14.63 -3.53 0.01
N TYR A 315 -14.68 -2.19 -0.02
CA TYR A 315 -15.69 -1.43 0.72
C TYR A 315 -17.12 -1.72 0.23
N VAL A 316 -17.31 -1.83 -1.08
CA VAL A 316 -18.62 -2.14 -1.67
C VAL A 316 -19.11 -3.52 -1.24
N ALA A 317 -18.21 -4.51 -1.17
CA ALA A 317 -18.57 -5.88 -0.81
C ALA A 317 -19.11 -6.01 0.61
N VAL A 318 -18.53 -5.27 1.56
CA VAL A 318 -18.96 -5.26 2.98
C VAL A 318 -20.37 -4.68 3.12
N GLU A 319 -20.69 -3.61 2.37
CA GLU A 319 -22.00 -2.96 2.46
C GLU A 319 -23.12 -3.78 1.80
N ILE A 320 -22.79 -4.61 0.81
CA ILE A 320 -23.76 -5.47 0.12
C ILE A 320 -24.06 -6.75 0.92
N ALA A 321 -23.06 -7.30 1.62
CA ALA A 321 -23.21 -8.53 2.41
C ALA A 321 -24.41 -8.48 3.38
N ASP A 322 -25.23 -9.52 3.34
CA ASP A 322 -26.30 -9.74 4.32
C ASP A 322 -25.81 -10.59 5.49
N LYS A 323 -26.40 -10.38 6.66
CA LYS A 323 -26.11 -11.16 7.85
C LYS A 323 -26.40 -12.66 7.59
N GLY A 324 -25.43 -13.53 7.80
CA GLY A 324 -25.51 -14.97 7.53
C GLY A 324 -25.12 -15.41 6.11
N ASN A 325 -24.81 -14.47 5.21
CA ASN A 325 -24.27 -14.76 3.87
C ASN A 325 -23.08 -13.84 3.51
N GLU A 326 -22.35 -13.38 4.52
CA GLU A 326 -21.25 -12.45 4.37
C GLU A 326 -20.13 -13.07 3.53
N GLY A 327 -19.78 -14.32 3.85
CA GLY A 327 -18.72 -15.06 3.17
C GLY A 327 -18.99 -15.26 1.69
N SER A 328 -20.17 -15.74 1.30
CA SER A 328 -20.46 -16.02 -0.12
C SER A 328 -20.57 -14.75 -0.95
N THR A 329 -21.16 -13.67 -0.39
CA THR A 329 -21.28 -12.38 -1.07
C THR A 329 -19.90 -11.76 -1.30
N TYR A 330 -19.07 -11.74 -0.26
CA TYR A 330 -17.71 -11.23 -0.34
C TYR A 330 -16.84 -12.04 -1.32
N SER A 331 -16.88 -13.37 -1.22
CA SER A 331 -16.14 -14.28 -2.11
C SER A 331 -16.58 -14.17 -3.56
N LEU A 332 -17.88 -13.98 -3.84
CA LEU A 332 -18.36 -13.78 -5.21
C LEU A 332 -17.77 -12.51 -5.82
N ILE A 333 -17.84 -11.37 -5.11
CA ILE A 333 -17.32 -10.08 -5.59
C ILE A 333 -15.80 -10.14 -5.77
N SER A 334 -15.09 -10.75 -4.82
CA SER A 334 -13.64 -10.93 -4.87
C SER A 334 -13.22 -11.82 -6.05
N THR A 335 -13.90 -12.96 -6.26
CA THR A 335 -13.60 -13.90 -7.34
C THR A 335 -13.82 -13.25 -8.72
N VAL A 336 -14.94 -12.55 -8.91
CA VAL A 336 -15.22 -11.82 -10.18
C VAL A 336 -14.16 -10.75 -10.44
N SER A 337 -13.74 -10.02 -9.40
CA SER A 337 -12.70 -8.99 -9.51
C SER A 337 -11.35 -9.59 -9.90
N ASN A 338 -10.95 -10.71 -9.28
CA ASN A 338 -9.68 -11.38 -9.57
C ASN A 338 -9.67 -12.04 -10.96
N LEU A 339 -10.81 -12.55 -11.44
CA LEU A 339 -10.94 -13.14 -12.79
C LEU A 339 -10.72 -12.11 -13.91
N SER A 340 -11.03 -10.83 -13.66
CA SER A 340 -10.91 -9.78 -14.67
C SER A 340 -9.49 -9.63 -15.24
N GLY A 341 -8.45 -9.83 -14.42
CA GLY A 341 -7.05 -9.73 -14.85
C GLY A 341 -6.66 -10.82 -15.85
N PRO A 342 -6.80 -12.11 -15.50
CA PRO A 342 -6.58 -13.22 -16.43
C PRO A 342 -7.42 -13.13 -17.71
N PHE A 343 -8.69 -12.72 -17.61
CA PHE A 343 -9.54 -12.56 -18.80
C PHE A 343 -9.05 -11.40 -19.70
N ALA A 344 -8.64 -10.27 -19.11
CA ALA A 344 -8.05 -9.15 -19.85
C ALA A 344 -6.74 -9.53 -20.57
N SER A 345 -5.97 -10.48 -20.03
CA SER A 345 -4.73 -10.96 -20.65
C SER A 345 -4.94 -11.56 -22.04
N ILE A 346 -6.13 -12.07 -22.34
CA ILE A 346 -6.48 -12.66 -23.64
C ILE A 346 -6.57 -11.56 -24.70
N PHE A 347 -7.28 -10.47 -24.40
CA PHE A 347 -7.38 -9.31 -25.28
C PHE A 347 -6.01 -8.67 -25.50
N TYR A 348 -5.22 -8.56 -24.44
CA TYR A 348 -3.82 -8.11 -24.52
C TYR A 348 -3.00 -8.98 -25.49
N LYS A 349 -3.01 -10.30 -25.32
CA LYS A 349 -2.30 -11.24 -26.21
C LYS A 349 -2.78 -11.13 -27.65
N TYR A 350 -4.09 -11.07 -27.85
CA TYR A 350 -4.69 -10.98 -29.18
C TYR A 350 -4.30 -9.69 -29.90
N VAL A 351 -4.40 -8.53 -29.24
CA VAL A 351 -3.98 -7.24 -29.82
C VAL A 351 -2.50 -7.26 -30.11
N ASN A 352 -1.66 -7.70 -29.17
CA ASN A 352 -0.21 -7.74 -29.33
C ASN A 352 0.24 -8.64 -30.48
N SER A 353 -0.54 -9.67 -30.84
CA SER A 353 -0.20 -10.58 -31.94
C SER A 353 -0.09 -9.91 -33.31
N TYR A 354 -0.60 -8.67 -33.45
CA TYR A 354 -0.52 -7.87 -34.66
C TYR A 354 0.70 -6.92 -34.69
N PHE A 355 1.48 -6.82 -33.61
CA PHE A 355 2.60 -5.87 -33.47
C PHE A 355 3.94 -6.59 -33.21
N LYS A 356 5.08 -5.97 -33.56
CA LYS A 356 6.44 -6.47 -33.28
C LYS A 356 6.86 -6.21 -31.84
N VAL A 357 6.23 -6.93 -30.91
CA VAL A 357 6.47 -6.79 -29.46
C VAL A 357 7.05 -8.06 -28.83
N SER A 358 7.62 -8.95 -29.64
CA SER A 358 8.31 -10.13 -29.10
C SER A 358 9.63 -9.75 -28.44
N GLN A 359 10.14 -10.61 -27.57
CA GLN A 359 11.42 -10.39 -26.90
C GLN A 359 12.58 -10.19 -27.88
N ASN A 360 12.54 -10.85 -29.03
CA ASN A 360 13.57 -10.70 -30.05
C ASN A 360 13.41 -9.37 -30.81
N ASP A 361 12.17 -8.95 -31.08
CA ASP A 361 11.90 -7.67 -31.73
C ASP A 361 12.36 -6.50 -30.84
N VAL A 362 11.97 -6.52 -29.56
CA VAL A 362 12.34 -5.47 -28.58
C VAL A 362 13.86 -5.35 -28.42
N LYS A 363 14.60 -6.46 -28.51
CA LYS A 363 16.08 -6.44 -28.47
C LYS A 363 16.72 -5.76 -29.68
N THR A 364 16.05 -5.71 -30.83
CA THR A 364 16.58 -5.01 -32.01
C THR A 364 16.56 -3.49 -31.86
N ASP A 365 15.72 -2.96 -30.96
CA ASP A 365 15.57 -1.54 -30.64
C ASP A 365 15.44 -0.60 -31.87
N THR A 366 14.82 -1.09 -32.95
CA THR A 366 14.57 -0.31 -34.16
C THR A 366 13.44 0.71 -33.95
N LEU A 367 13.42 1.77 -34.76
CA LEU A 367 12.39 2.81 -34.70
C LEU A 367 10.98 2.23 -34.89
N GLU A 368 10.83 1.27 -35.80
CA GLU A 368 9.56 0.58 -36.06
C GLU A 368 9.06 -0.16 -34.80
N VAL A 369 9.94 -0.90 -34.12
CA VAL A 369 9.60 -1.63 -32.89
C VAL A 369 9.22 -0.66 -31.76
N ARG A 370 9.90 0.48 -31.63
CA ARG A 370 9.54 1.50 -30.62
C ARG A 370 8.13 2.05 -30.85
N TRP A 371 7.74 2.26 -32.10
CA TRP A 371 6.37 2.68 -32.45
C TRP A 371 5.35 1.56 -32.18
N ASP A 372 5.65 0.32 -32.54
CA ASP A 372 4.77 -0.83 -32.26
C ASP A 372 4.51 -1.00 -30.75
N VAL A 373 5.57 -0.88 -29.93
CA VAL A 373 5.43 -0.90 -28.47
C VAL A 373 4.60 0.30 -27.99
N THR A 374 4.82 1.50 -28.55
CA THR A 374 4.06 2.72 -28.23
C THR A 374 2.56 2.53 -28.53
N TYR A 375 2.19 1.97 -29.68
CA TYR A 375 0.80 1.74 -30.05
C TYR A 375 0.11 0.74 -29.11
N VAL A 376 0.78 -0.36 -28.75
CA VAL A 376 0.25 -1.34 -27.80
C VAL A 376 -0.04 -0.67 -26.44
N TYR A 377 0.84 0.20 -25.95
CA TYR A 377 0.60 0.95 -24.71
C TYR A 377 -0.53 1.97 -24.85
N PHE A 378 -0.64 2.69 -25.97
CA PHE A 378 -1.78 3.58 -26.21
C PHE A 378 -3.12 2.84 -26.21
N ILE A 379 -3.19 1.68 -26.87
CA ILE A 379 -4.39 0.84 -26.88
C ILE A 379 -4.73 0.38 -25.46
N SER A 380 -3.73 -0.09 -24.70
CA SER A 380 -3.89 -0.52 -23.30
C SER A 380 -4.41 0.60 -22.39
N TYR A 381 -3.81 1.81 -22.49
CA TYR A 381 -4.27 2.98 -21.73
C TYR A 381 -5.66 3.45 -22.18
N GLY A 382 -5.97 3.38 -23.48
CA GLY A 382 -7.30 3.65 -24.02
C GLY A 382 -8.36 2.74 -23.40
N PHE A 383 -8.13 1.42 -23.35
CA PHE A 383 -9.04 0.48 -22.69
C PHE A 383 -9.17 0.75 -21.18
N LYS A 384 -8.07 1.11 -20.50
CA LYS A 384 -8.11 1.48 -19.08
C LYS A 384 -8.99 2.71 -18.85
N ILE A 385 -8.90 3.74 -19.67
CA ILE A 385 -9.73 4.95 -19.55
C ILE A 385 -11.19 4.64 -19.96
N ALA A 386 -11.40 3.89 -21.03
CA ALA A 386 -12.74 3.48 -21.47
C ALA A 386 -13.48 2.67 -20.40
N SER A 387 -12.77 1.90 -19.58
CA SER A 387 -13.38 1.17 -18.46
C SER A 387 -14.08 2.08 -17.43
N LEU A 388 -13.69 3.36 -17.34
CA LEU A 388 -14.33 4.35 -16.47
C LEU A 388 -15.78 4.65 -16.87
N PHE A 389 -16.17 4.33 -18.12
CA PHE A 389 -17.56 4.43 -18.55
C PHE A 389 -18.49 3.67 -17.58
N TRP A 390 -18.11 2.49 -17.10
CA TRP A 390 -18.95 1.68 -16.21
C TRP A 390 -19.14 2.26 -14.80
N LEU A 391 -18.45 3.35 -14.44
CA LEU A 391 -18.59 3.98 -13.12
C LEU A 391 -19.98 4.53 -12.83
N PHE A 392 -20.81 4.82 -13.85
CA PHE A 392 -22.18 5.28 -13.60
C PHE A 392 -23.05 4.21 -12.92
N LEU A 393 -22.74 2.92 -13.10
CA LEU A 393 -23.45 1.82 -12.42
C LEU A 393 -23.03 1.66 -10.97
N LEU A 394 -21.81 2.06 -10.62
CA LEU A 394 -21.32 1.96 -9.24
C LEU A 394 -22.02 3.01 -8.37
N PRO A 395 -22.60 2.66 -7.21
CA PRO A 395 -23.11 3.66 -6.27
C PRO A 395 -21.98 4.61 -5.81
N PRO A 396 -22.26 5.92 -5.64
CA PRO A 396 -21.22 6.88 -5.32
C PRO A 396 -20.67 6.74 -3.90
N GLN A 397 -21.45 6.23 -2.93
CA GLN A 397 -21.04 6.08 -1.54
C GLN A 397 -21.90 5.04 -0.79
N LYS A 398 -21.50 4.69 0.44
CA LYS A 398 -22.17 3.70 1.31
C LYS A 398 -23.66 3.97 1.55
N ALA A 399 -24.08 5.22 1.62
CA ALA A 399 -25.49 5.57 1.89
C ALA A 399 -26.39 5.16 0.72
N GLU A 400 -25.90 5.35 -0.51
CA GLU A 400 -26.58 5.01 -1.75
C GLU A 400 -26.62 3.51 -1.97
N VAL A 401 -25.59 2.76 -1.56
CA VAL A 401 -25.64 1.28 -1.54
C VAL A 401 -26.76 0.81 -0.62
N LYS A 402 -26.85 1.35 0.60
CA LYS A 402 -27.91 0.99 1.56
C LYS A 402 -29.29 1.36 1.02
N ALA A 403 -29.43 2.52 0.38
CA ALA A 403 -30.67 2.93 -0.26
C ALA A 403 -31.07 2.00 -1.41
N LEU A 404 -30.10 1.61 -2.26
CA LEU A 404 -30.32 0.67 -3.36
C LEU A 404 -30.68 -0.73 -2.84
N LYS A 405 -30.06 -1.16 -1.74
CA LYS A 405 -30.37 -2.44 -1.08
C LYS A 405 -31.78 -2.45 -0.47
N ALA A 406 -32.19 -1.35 0.15
CA ALA A 406 -33.50 -1.24 0.79
C ALA A 406 -34.66 -1.07 -0.22
N ARG A 407 -34.42 -0.36 -1.32
CA ARG A 407 -35.47 -0.02 -2.32
C ARG A 407 -35.37 -0.82 -3.62
N GLY A 408 -34.27 -1.53 -3.83
CA GLY A 408 -34.00 -2.25 -5.06
C GLY A 408 -34.85 -3.52 -5.20
N GLY A 409 -35.28 -3.80 -6.44
CA GLY A 409 -35.92 -5.06 -6.79
C GLY A 409 -34.93 -6.21 -6.96
N LYS A 410 -35.43 -7.45 -6.89
CA LYS A 410 -34.64 -8.66 -7.17
C LYS A 410 -34.97 -9.18 -8.57
N ARG A 411 -33.95 -9.53 -9.37
CA ARG A 411 -34.15 -10.06 -10.73
C ARG A 411 -33.37 -11.36 -10.94
N LYS A 412 -34.10 -12.48 -11.04
CA LYS A 412 -33.51 -13.83 -11.27
C LYS A 412 -32.67 -13.89 -12.56
N VAL A 413 -33.14 -13.24 -13.62
CA VAL A 413 -32.46 -13.19 -14.92
C VAL A 413 -31.07 -12.55 -14.81
N ALA A 414 -30.94 -11.46 -14.06
CA ALA A 414 -29.65 -10.79 -13.87
C ALA A 414 -28.67 -11.68 -13.10
N GLY A 415 -29.15 -12.41 -12.09
CA GLY A 415 -28.36 -13.42 -11.37
C GLY A 415 -27.87 -14.55 -12.29
N PHE A 416 -28.75 -15.09 -13.13
CA PHE A 416 -28.38 -16.13 -14.10
C PHE A 416 -27.31 -15.62 -15.08
N ILE A 417 -27.52 -14.44 -15.68
CA ILE A 417 -26.54 -13.83 -16.61
C ILE A 417 -25.17 -13.68 -15.93
N LEU A 418 -25.13 -13.17 -14.69
CA LEU A 418 -23.89 -12.99 -13.94
C LEU A 418 -23.14 -14.32 -13.74
N VAL A 419 -23.85 -15.38 -13.34
CA VAL A 419 -23.26 -16.70 -13.13
C VAL A 419 -22.80 -17.32 -14.45
N SER A 420 -23.60 -17.24 -15.51
CA SER A 420 -23.22 -17.77 -16.83
C SER A 420 -22.01 -17.05 -17.42
N VAL A 421 -21.96 -15.72 -17.32
CA VAL A 421 -20.80 -14.92 -17.76
C VAL A 421 -19.56 -15.29 -16.94
N PHE A 422 -19.70 -15.48 -15.63
CA PHE A 422 -18.58 -15.90 -14.78
C PHE A 422 -17.99 -17.24 -15.25
N PHE A 423 -18.81 -18.29 -15.40
CA PHE A 423 -18.32 -19.60 -15.85
C PHE A 423 -17.72 -19.54 -17.25
N PHE A 424 -18.35 -18.80 -18.17
CA PHE A 424 -17.79 -18.58 -19.50
C PHE A 424 -16.41 -17.93 -19.44
N CYS A 425 -16.25 -16.84 -18.68
CA CYS A 425 -14.98 -16.13 -18.54
C CYS A 425 -13.90 -17.03 -17.93
N VAL A 426 -14.23 -17.84 -16.91
CA VAL A 426 -13.30 -18.82 -16.31
C VAL A 426 -12.88 -19.85 -17.36
N SER A 427 -13.83 -20.53 -18.00
CA SER A 427 -13.53 -21.58 -18.99
C SER A 427 -12.69 -21.03 -20.14
N PHE A 428 -13.07 -19.87 -20.69
CA PHE A 428 -12.35 -19.25 -21.80
C PHE A 428 -10.94 -18.79 -21.41
N THR A 429 -10.78 -18.25 -20.21
CA THR A 429 -9.47 -17.90 -19.65
C THR A 429 -8.57 -19.11 -19.51
N VAL A 430 -9.09 -20.19 -18.92
CA VAL A 430 -8.32 -21.43 -18.72
C VAL A 430 -7.92 -22.01 -20.08
N SER A 431 -8.86 -22.15 -21.02
CA SER A 431 -8.58 -22.69 -22.36
C SER A 431 -7.54 -21.86 -23.13
N SER A 432 -7.70 -20.54 -23.22
CA SER A 432 -6.77 -19.69 -23.99
C SER A 432 -5.37 -19.62 -23.38
N ASN A 433 -5.25 -19.63 -22.05
CA ASN A 433 -3.95 -19.67 -21.38
C ASN A 433 -3.27 -21.03 -21.57
N ILE A 434 -4.01 -22.13 -21.50
CA ILE A 434 -3.50 -23.46 -21.83
C ILE A 434 -3.00 -23.50 -23.28
N MET A 435 -3.74 -22.91 -24.23
CA MET A 435 -3.31 -22.82 -25.63
C MET A 435 -2.02 -22.01 -25.82
N SER A 436 -1.73 -21.04 -24.94
CA SER A 436 -0.49 -20.25 -25.00
C SER A 436 0.75 -21.09 -24.63
N ILE A 437 0.56 -22.19 -23.89
CA ILE A 437 1.64 -23.04 -23.37
C ILE A 437 1.96 -24.18 -24.34
N PHE A 438 0.94 -24.79 -24.94
CA PHE A 438 1.14 -25.98 -25.78
C PHE A 438 1.80 -25.64 -27.13
N PRO A 439 2.88 -26.34 -27.54
CA PRO A 439 3.55 -26.09 -28.81
C PRO A 439 2.66 -26.20 -30.04
N SER A 440 1.60 -27.02 -29.97
CA SER A 440 0.63 -27.24 -31.04
C SER A 440 -0.38 -26.10 -31.23
N THR A 441 -0.54 -25.22 -30.24
CA THR A 441 -1.57 -24.17 -30.23
C THR A 441 -1.02 -22.77 -29.94
N LYS A 442 0.26 -22.65 -29.54
CA LYS A 442 0.93 -21.37 -29.21
C LYS A 442 0.95 -20.34 -30.35
N CYS A 443 0.85 -20.78 -31.61
CA CYS A 443 0.89 -19.88 -32.76
C CYS A 443 -0.44 -19.17 -33.03
N TYR A 444 -1.56 -19.63 -32.47
CA TYR A 444 -2.85 -18.98 -32.68
C TYR A 444 -2.88 -17.58 -32.06
N ARG A 445 -3.54 -16.62 -32.71
CA ARG A 445 -3.65 -15.24 -32.20
C ARG A 445 -4.36 -15.14 -30.86
N VAL A 446 -5.37 -15.99 -30.62
CA VAL A 446 -6.05 -16.07 -29.31
C VAL A 446 -5.11 -16.50 -28.18
N ALA A 447 -4.03 -17.20 -28.53
CA ALA A 447 -2.96 -17.63 -27.62
C ALA A 447 -1.78 -16.63 -27.59
N GLY A 448 -1.84 -15.53 -28.34
CA GLY A 448 -0.80 -14.51 -28.45
C GLY A 448 0.28 -14.79 -29.50
N GLY A 449 0.13 -15.84 -30.31
CA GLY A 449 1.03 -16.12 -31.43
C GLY A 449 0.70 -15.28 -32.68
N ASN A 450 1.62 -15.24 -33.64
CA ASN A 450 1.50 -14.43 -34.87
C ASN A 450 0.43 -14.92 -35.87
N GLY A 451 -0.23 -16.05 -35.61
CA GLY A 451 -1.24 -16.65 -36.48
C GLY A 451 -0.68 -17.40 -37.68
N VAL A 452 0.64 -17.60 -37.77
CA VAL A 452 1.28 -18.28 -38.91
C VAL A 452 1.31 -19.79 -38.65
N LEU A 453 0.73 -20.55 -39.59
CA LEU A 453 0.71 -22.02 -39.60
C LEU A 453 1.63 -22.54 -40.71
N TYR A 454 2.19 -23.75 -40.54
CA TYR A 454 2.92 -24.41 -41.62
C TYR A 454 1.98 -24.68 -42.81
N PRO A 455 2.35 -24.29 -44.05
CA PRO A 455 1.51 -24.47 -45.24
C PRO A 455 1.12 -25.94 -45.48
N ASN A 456 2.01 -26.88 -45.16
CA ASN A 456 1.86 -28.29 -45.51
C ASN A 456 1.14 -29.13 -44.45
N THR A 457 1.13 -28.69 -43.19
CA THR A 457 0.60 -29.49 -42.06
C THR A 457 -0.51 -28.80 -41.29
N GLY A 458 -0.73 -27.49 -41.51
CA GLY A 458 -1.69 -26.69 -40.75
C GLY A 458 -1.35 -26.60 -39.25
N LYS A 459 -0.13 -26.98 -38.84
CA LYS A 459 0.33 -26.99 -37.44
C LYS A 459 1.17 -25.77 -37.13
N CYS A 460 1.22 -25.40 -35.85
CA CYS A 460 2.09 -24.34 -35.36
C CYS A 460 3.58 -24.64 -35.61
N PRO A 461 4.39 -23.60 -35.91
CA PRO A 461 5.84 -23.72 -36.00
C PRO A 461 6.47 -24.32 -34.74
N GLN A 462 7.15 -25.45 -34.88
CA GLN A 462 8.04 -25.98 -33.85
C GLN A 462 9.38 -25.25 -33.96
N LYS A 463 9.39 -24.01 -33.45
CA LYS A 463 10.63 -23.38 -32.97
C LYS A 463 10.72 -23.55 -31.47
#